data_AF-A0A7S3BV49-F1
#
_entry.id   AF-A0A7S3BV49-F1
#
_cell.length_a   1.000
_cell.length_b   1.000
_cell.length_c   1.000
_cell.angle_alpha   90.00
_cell.angle_beta   90.00
_cell.angle_gamma   90.00
#
_symmetry.space_group_name_H-M   'P 1'
#
loop_
_entity.id
_entity.type
_entity.pdbx_description
1 polymer ?
#
loop_
_entity_poly.entity_id
_entity_poly.type
_entity_poly.pdbx_seq_one_letter_code
_entity_poly.pdbx_strand_id
1 'polypeptide(L)'
;LSLSAAAAAAAKPQPLSEEAPPGYGDKLEVDGKVLHPSLLNKDVASAEYAVRGELYLKAEELRRQGKEIIFTNVGNPHALGQPPISFFREVISLVAAGS
;
A
#
# COMPACT_ATOMS: atom_id res chain seq x y z
N LEU A 1 34.48 -16.81 24.92
CA LEU A 1 33.11 -17.37 24.77
C LEU A 1 32.44 -16.60 23.63
N SER A 2 32.94 -16.79 22.41
CA SER A 2 32.34 -17.63 21.34
C SER A 2 31.12 -16.99 20.66
N LEU A 3 31.40 -16.40 19.48
CA LEU A 3 30.61 -16.36 18.25
C LEU A 3 29.11 -16.74 18.33
N SER A 4 28.22 -15.90 17.78
CA SER A 4 27.97 -15.92 16.33
C SER A 4 27.14 -14.72 15.88
N ALA A 5 27.60 -14.07 14.81
CA ALA A 5 26.79 -13.19 13.99
C ALA A 5 25.75 -14.03 13.24
N ALA A 6 24.47 -13.75 13.45
CA ALA A 6 23.42 -14.21 12.56
C ALA A 6 23.17 -13.10 11.54
N ALA A 7 23.79 -13.24 10.37
CA ALA A 7 23.40 -12.50 9.18
C ALA A 7 21.96 -12.91 8.84
N ALA A 8 21.01 -12.01 9.04
CA ALA A 8 19.65 -12.18 8.52
C ALA A 8 19.72 -11.97 7.00
N ALA A 9 19.87 -13.08 6.29
CA ALA A 9 19.70 -13.16 4.85
C ALA A 9 18.39 -12.44 4.46
N ALA A 10 18.42 -11.68 3.38
CA ALA A 10 17.22 -11.11 2.77
C ALA A 10 16.28 -12.27 2.40
N ALA A 11 15.33 -12.56 3.29
CA ALA A 11 14.35 -13.60 3.10
C ALA A 11 13.45 -13.17 1.94
N LYS A 12 13.33 -14.06 0.94
CA LYS A 12 12.22 -14.03 0.01
C LYS A 12 10.93 -13.85 0.83
N PRO A 13 9.98 -12.98 0.41
CA PRO A 13 8.74 -12.80 1.13
C PRO A 13 8.12 -14.18 1.37
N GLN A 14 7.91 -14.53 2.63
CA GLN A 14 7.16 -15.72 2.97
C GLN A 14 5.73 -15.47 2.45
N PRO A 15 5.14 -16.42 1.70
CA PRO A 15 3.77 -16.27 1.27
C PRO A 15 2.91 -16.05 2.51
N LEU A 16 1.99 -15.08 2.44
CA LEU A 16 0.91 -14.94 3.41
C LEU A 16 0.33 -16.34 3.66
N SER A 17 0.18 -16.72 4.93
CA SER A 17 -0.32 -18.02 5.38
C SER A 17 -1.38 -18.59 4.42
N GLU A 18 -1.14 -19.80 3.91
CA GLU A 18 -1.98 -20.49 2.92
C GLU A 18 -3.42 -20.78 3.40
N GLU A 19 -3.76 -20.48 4.65
CA GLU A 19 -5.15 -20.58 5.12
C GLU A 19 -5.94 -19.33 4.74
N ALA A 20 -6.43 -19.40 3.51
CA ALA A 20 -7.64 -18.74 3.05
C ALA A 20 -8.71 -18.69 4.18
N PRO A 21 -9.25 -17.51 4.55
CA PRO A 21 -10.37 -17.45 5.50
C PRO A 21 -11.51 -18.38 5.04
N PRO A 22 -12.26 -19.02 5.96
CA PRO A 22 -13.28 -20.01 5.60
C PRO A 22 -14.27 -19.38 4.58
N GLY A 23 -14.32 -19.98 3.39
CA GLY A 23 -15.04 -19.45 2.22
C GLY A 23 -14.16 -18.95 1.06
N TYR A 24 -12.83 -18.87 1.24
CA TYR A 24 -11.86 -18.40 0.23
C TYR A 24 -11.07 -19.55 -0.44
N GLY A 25 -11.30 -20.81 -0.04
CA GLY A 25 -10.58 -22.00 -0.54
C GLY A 25 -11.45 -23.05 -1.24
N ASP A 26 -12.78 -22.92 -1.21
CA ASP A 26 -13.63 -23.80 -2.01
C ASP A 26 -13.53 -23.38 -3.47
N LYS A 27 -13.28 -24.34 -4.36
CA LYS A 27 -13.42 -24.15 -5.81
C LYS A 27 -14.89 -23.93 -6.12
N LEU A 28 -15.38 -22.73 -5.81
CA LEU A 28 -16.63 -22.23 -6.31
C LEU A 28 -16.47 -22.22 -7.84
N GLU A 29 -17.41 -22.84 -8.56
CA GLU A 29 -17.55 -22.59 -9.99
C GLU A 29 -17.76 -21.08 -10.15
N VAL A 30 -16.69 -20.38 -10.50
CA VAL A 30 -16.74 -18.92 -10.56
C VAL A 30 -17.42 -18.56 -11.87
N ASP A 31 -18.75 -18.51 -11.83
CA ASP A 31 -19.54 -17.85 -12.88
C ASP A 31 -18.93 -16.46 -13.07
N GLY A 32 -18.52 -16.13 -14.30
CA GLY A 32 -17.73 -14.94 -14.64
C GLY A 32 -18.44 -13.60 -14.39
N LYS A 33 -19.58 -13.64 -13.68
CA LYS A 33 -20.39 -12.50 -13.27
C LYS A 33 -20.00 -11.96 -11.90
N VAL A 34 -19.35 -12.76 -11.05
CA VAL A 34 -18.93 -12.33 -9.70
C VAL A 34 -17.43 -12.01 -9.69
N LEU A 35 -17.06 -10.87 -9.11
CA LEU A 35 -15.65 -10.47 -8.99
C LEU A 35 -14.93 -11.41 -8.01
N HIS A 36 -13.99 -12.18 -8.54
CA HIS A 36 -13.15 -13.09 -7.77
C HIS A 36 -11.67 -12.86 -8.14
N PRO A 37 -10.72 -12.92 -7.18
CA PRO A 37 -9.30 -12.69 -7.47
C PRO A 37 -8.72 -13.57 -8.58
N SER A 38 -9.19 -14.82 -8.72
CA SER A 38 -8.75 -15.72 -9.79
C SER A 38 -9.27 -15.35 -11.19
N LEU A 39 -10.30 -14.51 -11.28
CA LEU A 39 -10.87 -14.01 -12.52
C LEU A 39 -10.27 -12.65 -12.94
N LEU A 40 -9.38 -12.07 -12.14
CA LEU A 40 -8.71 -10.84 -12.50
C LEU A 40 -7.79 -11.02 -13.72
N ASN A 41 -7.61 -9.93 -14.46
CA ASN A 41 -6.60 -9.89 -15.52
C ASN A 41 -5.22 -10.21 -14.92
N LYS A 42 -4.49 -11.12 -15.57
CA LYS A 42 -3.19 -11.63 -15.08
C LYS A 42 -2.13 -10.53 -14.93
N ASP A 43 -2.11 -9.57 -15.85
CA ASP A 43 -1.15 -8.47 -15.82
C ASP A 43 -1.40 -7.56 -14.62
N VAL A 44 -2.68 -7.30 -14.30
CA VAL A 44 -3.09 -6.57 -13.10
C VAL A 44 -2.72 -7.34 -11.83
N ALA A 45 -2.96 -8.66 -11.81
CA ALA A 45 -2.62 -9.50 -10.67
C ALA A 45 -1.09 -9.56 -10.41
N SER A 46 -0.28 -9.46 -11.46
CA SER A 46 1.19 -9.43 -11.36
C SER A 46 1.78 -8.02 -11.21
N ALA A 47 0.99 -6.96 -11.32
CA ALA A 47 1.49 -5.60 -11.31
C ALA A 47 1.93 -5.19 -9.89
N GLU A 48 3.16 -4.67 -9.77
CA GLU A 48 3.72 -4.23 -8.50
C GLU A 48 3.84 -2.71 -8.44
N TYR A 49 3.36 -2.11 -7.34
CA TYR A 49 3.49 -0.69 -7.07
C TYR A 49 4.32 -0.42 -5.82
N ALA A 50 5.65 -0.43 -5.99
CA ALA A 50 6.61 -0.35 -4.89
C ALA A 50 6.46 0.90 -3.99
N VAL A 51 6.04 2.04 -4.55
CA VAL A 51 5.88 3.31 -3.81
C VAL A 51 4.87 3.18 -2.66
N ARG A 52 3.85 2.33 -2.80
CA ARG A 52 2.89 2.00 -1.74
C ARG A 52 2.79 0.49 -1.48
N GLY A 53 3.92 -0.20 -1.60
CA GLY A 53 4.02 -1.64 -1.36
C GLY A 53 4.15 -2.00 0.12
N GLU A 54 4.73 -3.17 0.40
CA GLU A 54 4.84 -3.75 1.74
C GLU A 54 5.52 -2.84 2.77
N LEU A 55 6.60 -2.15 2.37
CA LEU A 55 7.31 -1.24 3.25
C LEU A 55 6.41 -0.10 3.74
N TYR A 56 5.57 0.44 2.86
CA TYR A 56 4.60 1.47 3.20
C TYR A 56 3.54 0.93 4.16
N LEU A 57 2.99 -0.25 3.90
CA LEU A 57 2.00 -0.90 4.78
C LEU A 57 2.57 -1.14 6.17
N LYS A 58 3.82 -1.61 6.27
CA LYS A 58 4.48 -1.81 7.57
C LYS A 58 4.71 -0.48 8.31
N ALA A 59 5.14 0.55 7.59
CA ALA A 59 5.33 1.88 8.13
C ALA A 59 3.99 2.47 8.65
N GLU A 60 2.89 2.22 7.96
CA GLU A 60 1.54 2.61 8.42
C GLU A 60 1.13 1.88 9.70
N GLU A 61 1.38 0.57 9.78
CA GLU A 61 1.12 -0.21 10.98
C GLU A 61 1.90 0.34 12.19
N LEU A 62 3.19 0.62 12.02
CA LEU A 62 4.04 1.21 13.04
C LEU A 62 3.55 2.60 13.46
N ARG A 63 3.11 3.42 12.51
CA ARG A 63 2.49 4.72 12.79
C ARG A 63 1.22 4.57 13.64
N ARG A 64 0.37 3.57 13.33
CA ARG A 64 -0.85 3.28 14.12
C ARG A 64 -0.53 2.79 15.53
N GLN A 65 0.63 2.16 15.72
CA GLN A 65 1.17 1.80 17.04
C GLN A 65 1.79 3.00 17.79
N GLY A 66 1.72 4.21 17.23
CA GLY A 66 2.21 5.44 17.85
C GLY A 66 3.69 5.73 17.58
N LYS A 67 4.34 5.02 16.66
CA LYS A 67 5.71 5.37 16.26
C LYS A 67 5.70 6.58 15.34
N GLU A 68 6.64 7.48 15.57
CA GLU A 68 6.90 8.57 14.64
C GLU A 68 7.54 8.02 13.36
N ILE A 69 6.92 8.31 12.23
CA ILE A 69 7.34 7.85 10.90
C ILE A 69 7.25 9.04 9.95
N ILE A 70 8.36 9.34 9.26
CA ILE A 70 8.41 10.34 8.21
C ILE A 70 8.33 9.64 6.86
N PHE A 71 7.27 9.90 6.11
CA PHE A 71 7.08 9.33 4.78
C PHE A 71 7.83 10.14 3.73
N THR A 72 8.83 9.51 3.11
CA THR A 72 9.60 10.07 1.98
C THR A 72 9.41 9.25 0.69
N ASN A 73 8.47 8.30 0.69
CA ASN A 73 8.21 7.39 -0.41
C ASN A 73 7.43 8.05 -1.56
N VAL A 74 6.65 9.09 -1.29
CA VAL A 74 5.88 9.85 -2.30
C VAL A 74 6.40 11.29 -2.31
N GLY A 75 6.57 11.85 -3.51
CA GLY A 75 6.84 13.28 -3.71
C GLY A 75 5.63 14.16 -3.37
N ASN A 76 5.18 14.11 -2.12
CA ASN A 76 4.09 14.95 -1.59
C ASN A 76 4.71 16.02 -0.67
N PRO A 77 5.14 17.16 -1.22
CA PRO A 77 5.80 18.21 -0.42
C PRO A 77 4.87 18.84 0.62
N HIS A 78 3.56 18.84 0.40
CA HIS A 78 2.59 19.33 1.38
C HIS A 78 2.54 18.45 2.64
N ALA A 79 2.73 17.13 2.52
CA ALA A 79 2.83 16.24 3.69
C ALA A 79 4.06 16.54 4.56
N LEU A 80 5.06 17.21 4.00
CA LEU A 80 6.28 17.65 4.68
C LEU A 80 6.23 19.13 5.11
N GLY A 81 5.05 19.76 5.07
CA GLY A 81 4.85 21.12 5.55
C GLY A 81 5.05 22.22 4.52
N GLN A 82 5.12 21.91 3.22
CA GLN A 82 5.14 22.95 2.20
C GLN A 82 3.82 23.76 2.24
N PRO A 83 3.89 25.11 2.41
CA PRO A 83 2.70 25.93 2.41
C PRO A 83 2.04 25.91 1.02
N PRO A 84 0.69 25.88 0.95
CA PRO A 84 -0.02 25.97 -0.33
C PRO A 84 0.19 27.33 -1.00
N ILE A 85 0.20 27.34 -2.34
CA ILE A 85 0.30 28.59 -3.12
C ILE A 85 -1.07 29.28 -3.15
N SER A 86 -1.15 30.51 -2.64
CA SER A 86 -2.42 31.23 -2.46
C SER A 86 -3.16 31.52 -3.76
N PHE A 87 -2.47 32.05 -4.78
CA PHE A 87 -3.10 32.45 -6.05
C PHE A 87 -3.91 31.32 -6.70
N PHE A 88 -3.33 30.13 -6.83
CA PHE A 88 -4.04 29.01 -7.45
C PHE A 88 -5.25 28.55 -6.63
N ARG A 89 -5.15 28.61 -5.29
CA ARG A 89 -6.27 28.26 -4.41
C ARG A 89 -7.40 29.28 -4.50
N GLU A 90 -7.08 30.57 -4.59
CA GLU A 90 -8.06 31.64 -4.79
C GLU A 90 -8.80 31.46 -6.12
N VAL A 91 -8.07 31.23 -7.21
CA VAL A 91 -8.68 30.97 -8.53
C VAL A 91 -9.58 29.73 -8.51
N ILE A 92 -9.11 28.61 -7.94
CA ILE A 92 -9.93 27.39 -7.82
C ILE A 92 -11.17 27.64 -6.97
N SER A 93 -11.07 28.42 -5.88
CA SER A 93 -12.22 28.72 -5.01
C SER A 93 -13.31 29.51 -5.73
N LEU A 94 -12.93 30.43 -6.62
CA LEU A 94 -13.89 31.20 -7.44
C LEU A 94 -14.57 30.31 -8.49
N VAL A 95 -13.82 29.40 -9.12
CA VAL A 95 -14.35 28.49 -10.15
C VAL A 95 -15.26 27.42 -9.53
N ALA A 96 -14.86 26.84 -8.40
CA ALA A 96 -15.60 25.76 -7.73
C ALA A 96 -16.87 26.24 -7.01
N ALA A 97 -16.93 27.51 -6.58
CA ALA A 97 -18.13 28.08 -5.96
C ALA A 97 -19.23 28.47 -6.97
N GLY A 98 -18.91 28.49 -8.27
CA GLY A 98 -19.84 28.90 -9.34
C GLY A 98 -20.59 27.75 -10.02
N SER A 99 -20.40 26.51 -9.58
CA SER A 99 -21.10 25.30 -10.05
C SER A 99 -22.10 24.79 -9.02
#